data_AF-A0A0A0L6T7-F1
#
_entry.id   AF-A0A0A0L6T7-F1
#
_cell.length_a   1.000
_cell.length_b   1.000
_cell.length_c   1.000
_cell.angle_alpha   90.00
_cell.angle_beta   90.00
_cell.angle_gamma   90.00
#
_symmetry.space_group_name_H-M   'P 1'
#
loop_
_entity.id
_entity.type
_entity.pdbx_description
1 polymer ?
#
loop_
_entity_poly.entity_id
_entity_poly.type
_entity_poly.pdbx_seq_one_letter_code
_entity_poly.pdbx_strand_id
1 'polypeptide(L)'
;MNIVELLVDVCQILRSSRFMEKLFFSGWTNGNVPIPWKEVESKLFALNVVAEVVLQEGQSFDFSVITQLVTMLAARPSNEIKGLMCLVYRSLAEVVGSYFRSISAFHTDARPLLLFLATGITESVCSHACAFALRKICEDATAVIFELPNLEILIWIGESLEKLHLPLEDEEEVVSAVSLILGSVPNKELKSNLLARLLSSSYEAIEKLVDEDNALSLRQNPATYTKILTSAVRGLYRMGTVFSHLATSLSTEPTLDDPMFSLLIVFWPMLEKLLRCEHMENGNLSAAACRALSLAIQSSASVIVEEYGHQEKFGHLFITTFERFTYAASVSAINSSYICDQEPDLVEAYTNFASIFLRCSHKEILAAAGSLLEVSFQKAAICCTAMHRGAALAAMSYLSCFLDVSLASILEFASTNSEGSFNSMVIHVLSHSGEGLVSNILYALLGVSAMSRVSF
;
A
#
# COMPACT_ATOMS: atom_id res chain seq x y z
N MET A 1 0.69 -36.97 -1.58
CA MET A 1 0.49 -36.39 -2.92
C MET A 1 -0.55 -35.30 -2.77
N ASN A 2 -0.19 -34.06 -3.11
CA ASN A 2 -1.05 -32.89 -2.96
C ASN A 2 -2.13 -32.90 -4.05
N ILE A 3 -3.40 -32.62 -3.70
CA ILE A 3 -4.49 -32.59 -4.68
C ILE A 3 -4.28 -31.48 -5.73
N VAL A 4 -3.64 -30.39 -5.34
CA VAL A 4 -3.32 -29.25 -6.23
C VAL A 4 -2.35 -29.71 -7.33
N GLU A 5 -1.25 -30.34 -6.94
CA GLU A 5 -0.24 -30.89 -7.87
C GLU A 5 -0.87 -31.91 -8.81
N LEU A 6 -1.71 -32.82 -8.27
CA LEU A 6 -2.39 -33.81 -9.09
C LEU A 6 -3.32 -33.20 -10.14
N LEU A 7 -4.07 -32.14 -9.79
CA LEU A 7 -4.96 -31.46 -10.75
C LEU A 7 -4.16 -30.77 -11.86
N VAL A 8 -3.02 -30.15 -11.52
CA VAL A 8 -2.10 -29.56 -12.49
C VAL A 8 -1.54 -30.64 -13.42
N ASP A 9 -1.04 -31.75 -12.89
CA ASP A 9 -0.50 -32.87 -13.67
C ASP A 9 -1.56 -33.46 -14.61
N VAL A 10 -2.78 -33.66 -14.11
CA VAL A 10 -3.90 -34.18 -14.91
C VAL A 10 -4.28 -33.20 -16.02
N CYS A 11 -4.30 -31.89 -15.75
CA CYS A 11 -4.57 -30.87 -16.76
C CYS A 11 -3.51 -30.88 -17.86
N GLN A 12 -2.22 -30.96 -17.49
CA GLN A 12 -1.12 -31.05 -18.44
C GLN A 12 -1.19 -32.32 -19.32
N ILE A 13 -1.55 -33.46 -18.74
CA ILE A 13 -1.71 -34.73 -19.47
C ILE A 13 -2.89 -34.67 -20.44
N LEU A 14 -4.04 -34.15 -19.98
CA LEU A 14 -5.26 -34.10 -20.79
C LEU A 14 -5.25 -32.98 -21.83
N ARG A 15 -4.39 -31.96 -21.66
CA ARG A 15 -4.45 -30.63 -22.29
C ARG A 15 -5.61 -29.77 -21.76
N SER A 16 -5.41 -28.45 -21.73
CA SER A 16 -6.38 -27.50 -21.16
C SER A 16 -7.77 -27.61 -21.78
N SER A 17 -7.88 -27.76 -23.11
CA SER A 17 -9.18 -27.89 -23.79
C SER A 17 -10.02 -29.03 -23.25
N ARG A 18 -9.47 -30.24 -23.25
CA ARG A 18 -10.18 -31.44 -22.82
C ARG A 18 -10.44 -31.45 -21.32
N PHE A 19 -9.54 -30.86 -20.53
CA PHE A 19 -9.76 -30.70 -19.10
C PHE A 19 -10.97 -29.80 -18.83
N MET A 20 -11.02 -28.63 -19.49
CA MET A 20 -12.12 -27.67 -19.37
C MET A 20 -13.45 -28.25 -19.86
N GLU A 21 -13.46 -28.88 -21.04
CA GLU A 21 -14.66 -29.55 -21.58
C GLU A 21 -15.22 -30.57 -20.57
N LYS A 22 -14.36 -31.36 -19.94
CA LYS A 22 -14.78 -32.35 -18.92
C LYS A 22 -15.24 -31.69 -17.62
N LEU A 23 -14.65 -30.57 -17.22
CA LEU A 23 -15.03 -29.84 -16.02
C LEU A 23 -16.45 -29.27 -16.13
N PHE A 24 -16.84 -28.82 -17.32
CA PHE A 24 -18.13 -28.17 -17.59
C PHE A 24 -19.17 -29.08 -18.29
N PHE A 25 -18.83 -30.33 -18.61
CA PHE A 25 -19.64 -31.27 -19.42
C PHE A 25 -21.11 -31.44 -18.98
N SER A 26 -21.45 -31.22 -17.70
CA SER A 26 -22.81 -31.39 -17.18
C SER A 26 -23.66 -30.11 -17.10
N GLY A 27 -23.12 -28.94 -17.42
CA GLY A 27 -23.77 -27.65 -17.16
C GLY A 27 -24.04 -27.42 -15.66
N TRP A 28 -24.27 -26.18 -15.24
CA TRP A 28 -24.53 -25.86 -13.82
C TRP A 28 -26.01 -25.56 -13.53
N THR A 29 -26.82 -25.37 -14.57
CA THR A 29 -28.17 -24.80 -14.52
C THR A 29 -29.13 -25.55 -15.45
N ASN A 30 -29.57 -26.75 -15.05
CA ASN A 30 -30.80 -27.30 -15.63
C ASN A 30 -31.98 -26.62 -14.94
N GLY A 31 -32.79 -25.86 -15.69
CA GLY A 31 -33.75 -24.85 -15.22
C GLY A 31 -34.86 -25.28 -14.25
N ASN A 32 -34.86 -26.52 -13.74
CA ASN A 32 -35.85 -27.05 -12.80
C ASN A 32 -35.23 -27.75 -11.56
N VAL A 33 -33.90 -27.74 -11.38
CA VAL A 33 -33.21 -28.45 -10.27
C VAL A 33 -32.42 -27.44 -9.42
N PRO A 34 -32.42 -27.55 -8.08
CA PRO A 34 -31.60 -26.69 -7.23
C PRO A 34 -30.12 -26.81 -7.60
N ILE A 35 -29.44 -25.67 -7.65
CA ILE A 35 -28.02 -25.60 -8.04
C ILE A 35 -27.17 -26.40 -7.03
N PRO A 36 -26.36 -27.36 -7.48
CA PRO A 36 -25.49 -28.15 -6.61
C PRO A 36 -24.26 -27.32 -6.21
N TRP A 37 -24.42 -26.36 -5.29
CA TRP A 37 -23.37 -25.41 -4.91
C TRP A 37 -22.05 -26.05 -4.48
N LYS A 38 -22.09 -27.27 -3.92
CA LYS A 38 -20.88 -28.02 -3.57
C LYS A 38 -20.10 -28.47 -4.80
N GLU A 39 -20.80 -28.93 -5.84
CA GLU A 39 -20.18 -29.31 -7.11
C GLU A 39 -19.66 -28.08 -7.84
N VAL A 40 -20.43 -26.98 -7.80
CA VAL A 40 -20.01 -25.69 -8.37
C VAL A 40 -18.71 -25.20 -7.71
N GLU A 41 -18.65 -25.18 -6.38
CA GLU A 41 -17.45 -24.80 -5.64
C GLU A 41 -16.24 -25.66 -6.01
N SER A 42 -16.39 -26.99 -6.04
CA SER A 42 -15.28 -27.88 -6.34
C SER A 42 -14.79 -27.74 -7.79
N LYS A 43 -15.68 -27.42 -8.73
CA LYS A 43 -15.31 -27.11 -10.12
C LYS A 43 -14.58 -25.77 -10.22
N LEU A 44 -15.04 -24.74 -9.52
CA LEU A 44 -14.37 -23.43 -9.47
C LEU A 44 -12.97 -23.54 -8.84
N PHE A 45 -12.84 -24.31 -7.75
CA PHE A 45 -11.55 -24.59 -7.13
C PHE A 45 -10.60 -25.27 -8.12
N ALA A 46 -11.04 -26.35 -8.77
CA ALA A 46 -10.23 -27.07 -9.74
C ALA A 46 -9.82 -26.17 -10.92
N LEU A 47 -10.72 -25.27 -11.37
CA LEU A 47 -10.46 -24.31 -12.43
C LEU A 47 -9.39 -23.28 -12.04
N ASN A 48 -9.46 -22.76 -10.81
CA ASN A 48 -8.46 -21.80 -10.31
C ASN A 48 -7.08 -22.46 -10.19
N VAL A 49 -7.02 -23.68 -9.65
CA VAL A 49 -5.77 -24.44 -9.48
C VAL A 49 -4.99 -24.61 -10.80
N VAL A 50 -5.69 -24.77 -11.91
CA VAL A 50 -5.07 -24.99 -13.23
C VAL A 50 -4.88 -23.71 -14.05
N ALA A 51 -5.14 -22.54 -13.47
CA ALA A 51 -5.16 -21.26 -14.21
C ALA A 51 -3.88 -20.97 -14.97
N GLU A 52 -2.71 -21.17 -14.35
CA GLU A 52 -1.43 -20.92 -15.01
C GLU A 52 -1.24 -21.81 -16.24
N VAL A 53 -1.59 -23.10 -16.14
CA VAL A 53 -1.49 -24.06 -17.25
C VAL A 53 -2.41 -23.65 -18.39
N VAL A 54 -3.66 -23.30 -18.05
CA VAL A 54 -4.67 -22.91 -19.04
C VAL A 54 -4.27 -21.62 -19.76
N LEU A 55 -3.79 -20.61 -19.02
CA LEU A 55 -3.38 -19.32 -19.58
C LEU A 55 -2.12 -19.45 -20.46
N GLN A 56 -1.17 -20.33 -20.11
CA GLN A 56 0.03 -20.58 -20.92
C GLN A 56 -0.27 -21.25 -22.26
N GLU A 57 -1.27 -22.14 -22.33
CA GLU A 57 -1.66 -22.81 -23.58
C GLU A 57 -2.42 -21.87 -24.55
N GLY A 58 -2.83 -20.68 -24.10
CA GLY A 58 -3.35 -19.60 -24.95
C GLY A 58 -4.66 -19.89 -25.69
N GLN A 59 -5.40 -20.91 -25.26
CA GLN A 59 -6.68 -21.27 -25.87
C GLN A 59 -7.82 -20.40 -25.35
N SER A 60 -8.70 -19.95 -26.25
CA SER A 60 -9.91 -19.20 -25.89
C SER A 60 -10.99 -20.15 -25.38
N PHE A 61 -11.44 -19.94 -24.15
CA PHE A 61 -12.55 -20.67 -23.54
C PHE A 61 -13.78 -19.78 -23.43
N ASP A 62 -14.97 -20.38 -23.57
CA ASP A 62 -16.22 -19.69 -23.29
C ASP A 62 -16.42 -19.60 -21.78
N PHE A 63 -16.24 -18.39 -21.23
CA PHE A 63 -16.45 -18.11 -19.81
C PHE A 63 -17.87 -17.62 -19.48
N SER A 64 -18.83 -17.73 -20.41
CA SER A 64 -20.22 -17.31 -20.22
C SER A 64 -20.86 -17.86 -18.94
N VAL A 65 -20.54 -19.10 -18.56
CA VAL A 65 -21.02 -19.75 -17.34
C VAL A 65 -20.52 -19.03 -16.08
N ILE A 66 -19.28 -18.55 -16.08
CA ILE A 66 -18.70 -17.77 -14.98
C ILE A 66 -19.42 -16.43 -14.86
N THR A 67 -19.64 -15.73 -15.97
CA THR A 67 -20.38 -14.47 -16.02
C THR A 67 -21.84 -14.63 -15.53
N GLN A 68 -22.50 -15.73 -15.89
CA GLN A 68 -23.85 -16.05 -15.39
C GLN A 68 -23.85 -16.29 -13.87
N LEU A 69 -22.86 -17.01 -13.33
CA LEU A 69 -22.74 -17.19 -11.88
C LEU A 69 -22.52 -15.86 -11.16
N VAL A 70 -21.63 -15.01 -11.67
CA VAL A 70 -21.39 -13.67 -11.10
C VAL A 70 -22.71 -12.90 -11.04
N THR A 71 -23.47 -12.88 -12.13
CA THR A 71 -24.76 -12.17 -12.19
C THR A 71 -25.77 -12.73 -11.19
N MET A 72 -25.84 -14.06 -11.08
CA MET A 72 -26.75 -14.74 -10.14
C MET A 72 -26.39 -14.46 -8.67
N LEU A 73 -25.11 -14.50 -8.34
CA LEU A 73 -24.64 -14.25 -6.98
C LEU A 73 -24.72 -12.77 -6.61
N ALA A 74 -24.46 -11.86 -7.55
CA ALA A 74 -24.62 -10.42 -7.35
C ALA A 74 -26.06 -10.00 -7.03
N ALA A 75 -27.06 -10.74 -7.54
CA ALA A 75 -28.48 -10.49 -7.26
C ALA A 75 -28.94 -11.04 -5.90
N ARG A 76 -28.11 -11.83 -5.22
CA ARG A 76 -28.47 -12.46 -3.93
C ARG A 76 -28.26 -11.45 -2.78
N PRO A 77 -29.17 -11.41 -1.80
CA PRO A 77 -28.98 -10.54 -0.63
C PRO A 77 -27.82 -11.03 0.25
N SER A 78 -27.08 -10.09 0.85
CA SER A 78 -25.86 -10.37 1.62
C SER A 78 -26.08 -11.28 2.83
N ASN A 79 -27.26 -11.23 3.44
CA ASN A 79 -27.63 -12.06 4.59
C ASN A 79 -27.66 -13.57 4.33
N GLU A 80 -27.68 -13.99 3.05
CA GLU A 80 -27.68 -15.39 2.63
C GLU A 80 -26.27 -15.96 2.38
N ILE A 81 -25.22 -15.15 2.52
CA ILE A 81 -23.84 -15.58 2.30
C ILE A 81 -23.30 -16.16 3.60
N LYS A 82 -23.58 -17.45 3.82
CA LYS A 82 -23.07 -18.20 4.98
C LYS A 82 -22.66 -19.61 4.57
N GLY A 83 -21.72 -20.18 5.32
CA GLY A 83 -21.27 -21.57 5.15
C GLY A 83 -20.72 -21.83 3.75
N LEU A 84 -21.32 -22.78 3.03
CA LEU A 84 -20.88 -23.18 1.69
C LEU A 84 -20.89 -22.01 0.69
N MET A 85 -21.81 -21.06 0.83
CA MET A 85 -21.87 -19.91 -0.10
C MET A 85 -20.62 -19.03 -0.01
N CYS A 86 -20.00 -18.89 1.17
CA CYS A 86 -18.75 -18.15 1.30
C CYS A 86 -17.61 -18.83 0.52
N LEU A 87 -17.58 -20.17 0.49
CA LEU A 87 -16.59 -20.93 -0.27
C LEU A 87 -16.82 -20.83 -1.78
N VAL A 88 -18.08 -20.80 -2.22
CA VAL A 88 -18.44 -20.53 -3.61
C VAL A 88 -17.99 -19.13 -4.02
N TYR A 89 -18.29 -18.11 -3.19
CA TYR A 89 -17.86 -16.73 -3.41
C TYR A 89 -16.34 -16.63 -3.52
N ARG A 90 -15.61 -17.22 -2.56
CA ARG A 90 -14.15 -17.25 -2.56
C ARG A 90 -13.61 -17.88 -3.86
N SER A 91 -14.05 -19.09 -4.19
CA SER A 91 -13.55 -19.83 -5.36
C SER A 91 -13.91 -19.12 -6.67
N LEU A 92 -15.10 -18.52 -6.75
CA LEU A 92 -15.50 -17.73 -7.92
C LEU A 92 -14.66 -16.46 -8.04
N ALA A 93 -14.39 -15.75 -6.95
CA ALA A 93 -13.54 -14.57 -6.95
C ALA A 93 -12.10 -14.92 -7.40
N GLU A 94 -11.55 -16.03 -6.91
CA GLU A 94 -10.24 -16.52 -7.37
C GLU A 94 -10.22 -16.80 -8.87
N VAL A 95 -11.23 -17.50 -9.41
CA VAL A 95 -11.37 -17.71 -10.86
C VAL A 95 -11.49 -16.39 -11.61
N VAL A 96 -12.33 -15.47 -11.12
CA VAL A 96 -12.48 -14.14 -11.73
C VAL A 96 -11.15 -13.41 -11.78
N GLY A 97 -10.39 -13.38 -10.68
CA GLY A 97 -9.09 -12.72 -10.62
C GLY A 97 -8.06 -13.35 -11.56
N SER A 98 -8.00 -14.69 -11.61
CA SER A 98 -7.05 -15.42 -12.45
C SER A 98 -7.36 -15.31 -13.95
N TYR A 99 -8.64 -15.29 -14.34
CA TYR A 99 -9.06 -15.33 -15.75
C TYR A 99 -9.67 -14.01 -16.25
N PHE A 100 -9.52 -12.90 -15.51
CA PHE A 100 -10.25 -11.66 -15.81
C PHE A 100 -10.10 -11.19 -17.26
N ARG A 101 -8.89 -11.22 -17.84
CA ARG A 101 -8.65 -10.82 -19.24
C ARG A 101 -9.46 -11.63 -20.25
N SER A 102 -9.68 -12.91 -19.97
CA SER A 102 -10.49 -13.80 -20.82
C SER A 102 -11.98 -13.60 -20.55
N ILE A 103 -12.34 -13.31 -19.30
CA ILE A 103 -13.72 -13.05 -18.85
C ILE A 103 -14.22 -11.69 -19.36
N SER A 104 -13.37 -10.67 -19.40
CA SER A 104 -13.73 -9.29 -19.74
C SER A 104 -14.29 -9.15 -21.17
N ALA A 105 -13.91 -10.04 -22.08
CA ALA A 105 -14.49 -10.14 -23.42
C ALA A 105 -16.01 -10.48 -23.41
N PHE A 106 -16.50 -11.09 -22.33
CA PHE A 106 -17.90 -11.50 -22.17
C PHE A 106 -18.71 -10.55 -21.28
N HIS A 107 -18.06 -9.58 -20.62
CA HIS A 107 -18.74 -8.59 -19.78
C HIS A 107 -19.02 -7.31 -20.56
N THR A 108 -20.29 -7.07 -20.89
CA THR A 108 -20.76 -5.78 -21.40
C THR A 108 -21.06 -4.78 -20.28
N ASP A 109 -21.26 -5.26 -19.04
CA ASP A 109 -21.56 -4.45 -17.85
C ASP A 109 -20.68 -4.93 -16.68
N ALA A 110 -19.97 -3.98 -16.05
CA ALA A 110 -19.10 -4.24 -14.90
C ALA A 110 -19.89 -4.32 -13.59
N ARG A 111 -21.12 -3.79 -13.55
CA ARG A 111 -21.89 -3.65 -12.31
C ARG A 111 -22.14 -4.96 -11.57
N PRO A 112 -22.59 -6.07 -12.20
CA PRO A 112 -22.80 -7.32 -11.48
C PRO A 112 -21.51 -7.85 -10.85
N LEU A 113 -20.39 -7.67 -11.54
CA LEU A 113 -19.07 -8.09 -11.06
C LEU A 113 -18.65 -7.27 -9.82
N LEU A 114 -18.79 -5.94 -9.89
CA LEU A 114 -18.47 -5.06 -8.78
C LEU A 114 -19.37 -5.32 -7.56
N LEU A 115 -20.68 -5.55 -7.75
CA LEU A 115 -21.62 -5.87 -6.67
C LEU A 115 -21.33 -7.23 -6.03
N PHE A 116 -20.97 -8.23 -6.84
CA PHE A 116 -20.54 -9.54 -6.36
C PHE A 116 -19.32 -9.40 -5.44
N LEU A 117 -18.28 -8.68 -5.89
CA LEU A 117 -17.05 -8.48 -5.11
C LEU A 117 -17.29 -7.63 -3.87
N ALA A 118 -18.02 -6.53 -3.99
CA ALA A 118 -18.49 -5.70 -2.88
C ALA A 118 -19.08 -6.56 -1.76
N THR A 119 -19.98 -7.48 -2.12
CA THR A 119 -20.64 -8.34 -1.14
C THR A 119 -19.65 -9.34 -0.53
N GLY A 120 -18.82 -9.96 -1.35
CA GLY A 120 -17.80 -10.90 -0.86
C GLY A 120 -16.72 -10.27 0.03
N ILE A 121 -16.35 -9.00 -0.21
CA ILE A 121 -15.40 -8.26 0.63
C ILE A 121 -15.92 -8.12 2.07
N THR A 122 -17.24 -8.02 2.26
CA THR A 122 -17.82 -7.87 3.60
C THR A 122 -17.73 -9.13 4.46
N GLU A 123 -17.44 -10.29 3.87
CA GLU A 123 -17.44 -11.59 4.53
C GLU A 123 -16.01 -12.11 4.73
N SER A 124 -15.63 -12.40 5.97
CA SER A 124 -14.23 -12.71 6.35
C SER A 124 -13.60 -13.90 5.63
N VAL A 125 -14.40 -14.88 5.20
CA VAL A 125 -13.91 -16.10 4.53
C VAL A 125 -13.52 -15.82 3.06
N CYS A 126 -14.14 -14.84 2.43
CA CYS A 126 -13.91 -14.51 1.02
C CYS A 126 -13.36 -13.10 0.79
N SER A 127 -13.13 -12.31 1.84
CA SER A 127 -12.61 -10.94 1.76
C SER A 127 -11.34 -10.85 0.92
N HIS A 128 -10.36 -11.71 1.24
CA HIS A 128 -9.06 -11.73 0.57
C HIS A 128 -9.18 -12.02 -0.93
N ALA A 129 -9.88 -13.11 -1.28
CA ALA A 129 -10.08 -13.48 -2.69
C ALA A 129 -10.84 -12.40 -3.47
N CYS A 130 -11.82 -11.75 -2.85
CA CYS A 130 -12.59 -10.68 -3.50
C CYS A 130 -11.79 -9.38 -3.62
N ALA A 131 -10.99 -9.03 -2.62
CA ALA A 131 -10.07 -7.88 -2.67
C ALA A 131 -9.01 -8.07 -3.76
N PHE A 132 -8.38 -9.25 -3.81
CA PHE A 132 -7.42 -9.61 -4.86
C PHE A 132 -8.05 -9.58 -6.26
N ALA A 133 -9.24 -10.17 -6.42
CA ALA A 133 -9.95 -10.15 -7.69
C ALA A 133 -10.31 -8.72 -8.11
N LEU A 134 -10.77 -7.88 -7.17
CA LEU A 134 -11.04 -6.46 -7.42
C LEU A 134 -9.79 -5.74 -7.92
N ARG A 135 -8.63 -5.95 -7.27
CA ARG A 135 -7.36 -5.37 -7.76
C ARG A 135 -7.03 -5.81 -9.18
N LYS A 136 -7.14 -7.11 -9.50
CA LYS A 136 -6.86 -7.63 -10.85
C LYS A 136 -7.78 -7.01 -11.91
N ILE A 137 -9.06 -6.85 -11.58
CA ILE A 137 -10.04 -6.19 -12.45
C ILE A 137 -9.66 -4.72 -12.69
N CYS A 138 -9.22 -4.03 -11.65
CA CYS A 138 -8.82 -2.64 -11.74
C CYS A 138 -7.48 -2.46 -12.48
N GLU A 139 -6.55 -3.40 -12.37
CA GLU A 139 -5.28 -3.41 -13.11
C GLU A 139 -5.48 -3.53 -14.63
N ASP A 140 -6.44 -4.37 -15.06
CA ASP A 140 -6.76 -4.60 -16.47
C ASP A 140 -8.07 -3.90 -16.90
N ALA A 141 -8.38 -2.76 -16.28
CA ALA A 141 -9.68 -2.09 -16.42
C ALA A 141 -10.02 -1.71 -17.86
N THR A 142 -11.28 -1.95 -18.24
CA THR A 142 -11.84 -1.51 -19.52
C THR A 142 -12.58 -0.18 -19.38
N ALA A 143 -12.89 0.47 -20.51
CA ALA A 143 -13.64 1.74 -20.53
C ALA A 143 -14.96 1.69 -19.72
N VAL A 144 -15.59 0.52 -19.61
CA VAL A 144 -16.85 0.31 -18.87
C VAL A 144 -16.72 0.60 -17.37
N ILE A 145 -15.55 0.34 -16.77
CA ILE A 145 -15.33 0.58 -15.34
C ILE A 145 -15.34 2.08 -15.01
N PHE A 146 -14.98 2.94 -15.96
CA PHE A 146 -14.92 4.39 -15.79
C PHE A 146 -16.30 5.07 -15.91
N GLU A 147 -17.37 4.32 -16.18
CA GLU A 147 -18.72 4.87 -16.16
C GLU A 147 -19.14 5.24 -14.74
N LEU A 148 -19.83 6.38 -14.60
CA LEU A 148 -20.20 6.95 -13.30
C LEU A 148 -20.90 5.97 -12.33
N PRO A 149 -21.86 5.12 -12.75
CA PRO A 149 -22.48 4.15 -11.85
C PRO A 149 -21.48 3.13 -11.26
N ASN A 150 -20.46 2.76 -12.03
CA ASN A 150 -19.44 1.81 -11.60
C ASN A 150 -18.43 2.49 -10.66
N LEU A 151 -18.07 3.75 -10.93
CA LEU A 151 -17.26 4.57 -10.02
C LEU A 151 -17.95 4.77 -8.66
N GLU A 152 -19.27 4.99 -8.64
CA GLU A 152 -20.03 5.11 -7.38
C GLU A 152 -20.02 3.81 -6.57
N ILE A 153 -20.04 2.63 -7.22
CA ILE A 153 -19.92 1.34 -6.52
C ILE A 153 -18.51 1.21 -5.91
N LEU A 154 -17.46 1.53 -6.65
CA LEU A 154 -16.08 1.49 -6.16
C LEU A 154 -15.88 2.41 -4.95
N ILE A 155 -16.42 3.63 -5.01
CA ILE A 155 -16.38 4.56 -3.89
C ILE A 155 -17.19 4.04 -2.70
N TRP A 156 -18.37 3.46 -2.92
CA TRP A 156 -19.17 2.86 -1.86
C TRP A 156 -18.43 1.71 -1.15
N ILE A 157 -17.66 0.90 -1.88
CA ILE A 157 -16.78 -0.13 -1.30
C ILE A 157 -15.72 0.54 -0.41
N GLY A 158 -15.04 1.57 -0.94
CA GLY A 158 -13.99 2.31 -0.22
C GLY A 158 -14.49 3.02 1.05
N GLU A 159 -15.63 3.71 0.97
CA GLU A 159 -16.27 4.40 2.12
C GLU A 159 -16.71 3.40 3.20
N SER A 160 -17.00 2.16 2.84
CA SER A 160 -17.43 1.12 3.79
C SER A 160 -16.29 0.52 4.60
N LEU A 161 -15.02 0.74 4.23
CA LEU A 161 -13.85 0.12 4.86
C LEU A 161 -13.69 0.44 6.35
N GLU A 162 -14.13 1.60 6.83
CA GLU A 162 -14.08 1.91 8.27
C GLU A 162 -14.99 0.99 9.10
N LYS A 163 -16.10 0.54 8.52
CA LYS A 163 -17.07 -0.35 9.19
C LYS A 163 -16.65 -1.82 9.06
N LEU A 164 -15.95 -2.15 7.97
CA LEU A 164 -15.49 -3.48 7.67
C LEU A 164 -14.19 -3.76 8.43
N HIS A 165 -14.21 -4.71 9.35
CA HIS A 165 -13.03 -5.06 10.15
C HIS A 165 -12.10 -6.00 9.35
N LEU A 166 -11.64 -5.53 8.19
CA LEU A 166 -10.81 -6.33 7.29
C LEU A 166 -9.38 -6.48 7.85
N PRO A 167 -8.67 -7.55 7.49
CA PRO A 167 -7.21 -7.57 7.55
C PRO A 167 -6.63 -6.34 6.86
N LEU A 168 -5.49 -5.82 7.35
CA LEU A 168 -4.89 -4.60 6.79
C LEU A 168 -4.47 -4.80 5.33
N GLU A 169 -3.96 -6.00 4.99
CA GLU A 169 -3.56 -6.38 3.64
C GLU A 169 -4.75 -6.33 2.66
N ASP A 170 -5.89 -6.90 3.03
CA ASP A 170 -7.11 -6.89 2.21
C ASP A 170 -7.66 -5.47 2.03
N GLU A 171 -7.60 -4.65 3.08
CA GLU A 171 -8.00 -3.24 2.99
C GLU A 171 -7.10 -2.46 2.04
N GLU A 172 -5.79 -2.67 2.12
CA GLU A 172 -4.83 -2.02 1.23
C GLU A 172 -5.03 -2.44 -0.23
N GLU A 173 -5.29 -3.72 -0.50
CA GLU A 173 -5.62 -4.23 -1.83
C GLU A 173 -6.87 -3.55 -2.42
N VAL A 174 -7.92 -3.36 -1.61
CA VAL A 174 -9.13 -2.65 -2.04
C VAL A 174 -8.85 -1.17 -2.31
N VAL A 175 -8.15 -0.49 -1.40
CA VAL A 175 -7.80 0.94 -1.56
C VAL A 175 -6.92 1.13 -2.79
N SER A 176 -5.96 0.23 -3.02
CA SER A 176 -5.09 0.21 -4.19
C SER A 176 -5.91 0.10 -5.48
N ALA A 177 -6.82 -0.86 -5.54
CA ALA A 177 -7.69 -1.08 -6.70
C ALA A 177 -8.56 0.15 -7.02
N VAL A 178 -9.24 0.70 -6.01
CA VAL A 178 -10.08 1.89 -6.18
C VAL A 178 -9.23 3.08 -6.60
N SER A 179 -8.09 3.31 -5.95
CA SER A 179 -7.18 4.44 -6.25
C SER A 179 -6.64 4.38 -7.68
N LEU A 180 -6.34 3.18 -8.20
CA LEU A 180 -5.88 2.98 -9.57
C LEU A 180 -6.92 3.45 -10.60
N ILE A 181 -8.19 3.09 -10.39
CA ILE A 181 -9.29 3.54 -11.26
C ILE A 181 -9.50 5.04 -11.14
N LEU A 182 -9.62 5.56 -9.92
CA LEU A 182 -9.83 6.99 -9.69
C LEU A 182 -8.68 7.84 -10.25
N GLY A 183 -7.44 7.35 -10.10
CA GLY A 183 -6.23 7.95 -10.64
C GLY A 183 -6.26 8.12 -12.16
N SER A 184 -6.99 7.24 -12.85
CA SER A 184 -7.10 7.21 -14.32
C SER A 184 -8.34 7.94 -14.86
N VAL A 185 -9.17 8.53 -14.00
CA VAL A 185 -10.33 9.34 -14.42
C VAL A 185 -9.86 10.63 -15.11
N PRO A 186 -10.30 10.91 -16.36
CA PRO A 186 -9.79 12.05 -17.12
C PRO A 186 -10.31 13.40 -16.61
N ASN A 187 -11.51 13.44 -16.02
CA ASN A 187 -12.07 14.66 -15.45
C ASN A 187 -11.41 14.95 -14.09
N LYS A 188 -10.56 15.99 -14.03
CA LYS A 188 -9.80 16.39 -12.83
C LYS A 188 -10.68 16.76 -11.64
N GLU A 189 -11.80 17.44 -11.87
CA GLU A 189 -12.74 17.84 -10.80
C GLU A 189 -13.43 16.61 -10.20
N LEU A 190 -13.94 15.72 -11.06
CA LEU A 190 -14.53 14.45 -10.63
C LEU A 190 -13.49 13.60 -9.89
N LYS A 191 -12.29 13.44 -10.44
CA LYS A 191 -11.17 12.71 -9.79
C LYS A 191 -10.90 13.25 -8.39
N SER A 192 -10.77 14.57 -8.24
CA SER A 192 -10.52 15.22 -6.94
C SER A 192 -11.66 14.97 -5.95
N ASN A 193 -12.91 15.11 -6.39
CA ASN A 193 -14.08 14.87 -5.54
C ASN A 193 -14.18 13.40 -5.08
N LEU A 194 -13.93 12.44 -5.98
CA LEU A 194 -13.97 11.01 -5.64
C LEU A 194 -12.83 10.61 -4.70
N LEU A 195 -11.61 11.14 -4.90
CA LEU A 195 -10.48 10.90 -3.99
C LEU A 195 -10.72 11.51 -2.60
N ALA A 196 -11.28 12.72 -2.53
CA ALA A 196 -11.66 13.35 -1.27
C ALA A 196 -12.71 12.53 -0.51
N ARG A 197 -13.72 11.99 -1.23
CA ARG A 197 -14.72 11.07 -0.65
C ARG A 197 -14.08 9.80 -0.09
N LEU A 198 -13.19 9.16 -0.86
CA LEU A 198 -12.50 7.94 -0.43
C LEU A 198 -11.70 8.15 0.87
N LEU A 199 -11.08 9.32 1.02
CA LEU A 199 -10.25 9.65 2.18
C LEU A 199 -11.00 10.33 3.33
N SER A 200 -12.28 10.69 3.15
CA SER A 200 -13.06 11.45 4.14
C SER A 200 -13.06 10.82 5.54
N SER A 201 -13.39 9.53 5.64
CA SER A 201 -13.33 8.75 6.90
C SER A 201 -11.93 8.72 7.51
N SER A 202 -10.89 8.74 6.68
CA SER A 202 -9.50 8.72 7.14
C SER A 202 -9.10 10.06 7.75
N TYR A 203 -9.54 11.18 7.14
CA TYR A 203 -9.35 12.51 7.71
C TYR A 203 -10.10 12.65 9.04
N GLU A 204 -11.38 12.24 9.09
CA GLU A 204 -12.19 12.29 10.32
C GLU A 204 -11.58 11.45 11.45
N ALA A 205 -11.02 10.27 11.14
CA ALA A 205 -10.40 9.41 12.13
C ALA A 205 -9.18 10.08 12.81
N ILE A 206 -8.37 10.78 12.02
CA ILE A 206 -7.19 11.48 12.54
C ILE A 206 -7.61 12.76 13.27
N GLU A 207 -8.61 13.50 12.75
CA GLU A 207 -9.15 14.68 13.42
C GLU A 207 -9.67 14.35 14.82
N LYS A 208 -10.41 13.25 14.98
CA LYS A 208 -10.88 12.76 16.30
C LYS A 208 -9.74 12.47 17.28
N LEU A 209 -8.57 12.07 16.79
CA LEU A 209 -7.39 11.79 17.60
C LEU A 209 -6.65 13.07 18.01
N VAL A 210 -6.66 14.09 17.15
CA VAL A 210 -5.89 15.33 17.31
C VAL A 210 -6.67 16.43 18.04
N ASP A 211 -7.99 16.36 18.05
CA ASP A 211 -8.87 17.32 18.71
C ASP A 211 -8.63 17.39 20.22
N GLU A 212 -8.27 18.57 20.73
CA GLU A 212 -7.87 18.82 22.12
C GLU A 212 -9.00 18.51 23.11
N ASP A 213 -10.26 18.72 22.70
CA ASP A 213 -11.44 18.42 23.53
C ASP A 213 -11.61 16.91 23.76
N ASN A 214 -11.14 16.08 22.82
CA ASN A 214 -11.20 14.63 22.94
C ASN A 214 -10.08 14.06 23.81
N ALA A 215 -8.92 14.71 23.91
CA ALA A 215 -7.76 14.20 24.64
C ALA A 215 -8.04 13.84 26.11
N LEU A 216 -8.85 14.66 26.80
CA LEU A 216 -9.26 14.42 28.19
C LEU A 216 -10.25 13.25 28.32
N SER A 217 -11.13 13.08 27.33
CA SER A 217 -12.13 12.00 27.30
C SER A 217 -11.50 10.64 26.94
N LEU A 218 -10.52 10.63 26.05
CA LEU A 218 -9.80 9.43 25.60
C LEU A 218 -8.97 8.82 26.74
N ARG A 219 -8.37 9.66 27.59
CA ARG A 219 -7.69 9.21 28.82
C ARG A 219 -8.61 8.49 29.80
N GLN A 220 -9.93 8.73 29.74
CA GLN A 220 -10.90 8.11 30.64
C GLN A 220 -11.48 6.80 30.09
N ASN A 221 -11.34 6.50 28.80
CA ASN A 221 -11.88 5.29 28.18
C ASN A 221 -10.86 4.60 27.24
N PRO A 222 -10.08 3.63 27.75
CA PRO A 222 -9.07 2.93 26.96
C PRO A 222 -9.60 2.20 25.71
N ALA A 223 -10.84 1.71 25.75
CA ALA A 223 -11.43 0.99 24.62
C ALA A 223 -11.77 1.94 23.46
N THR A 224 -12.35 3.10 23.78
CA THR A 224 -12.62 4.16 22.79
C THR A 224 -11.33 4.72 22.21
N TYR A 225 -10.32 4.95 23.05
CA TYR A 225 -9.00 5.39 22.61
C TYR A 225 -8.36 4.40 21.63
N THR A 226 -8.32 3.11 21.99
CA THR A 226 -7.76 2.07 21.12
C THR A 226 -8.45 2.03 19.76
N LYS A 227 -9.80 2.15 19.74
CA LYS A 227 -10.57 2.17 18.49
C LYS A 227 -10.22 3.37 17.61
N ILE A 228 -10.14 4.58 18.19
CA ILE A 228 -9.81 5.81 17.45
C ILE A 228 -8.37 5.74 16.94
N LEU A 229 -7.44 5.30 17.77
CA LEU A 229 -6.04 5.12 17.40
C LEU A 229 -5.90 4.12 16.24
N THR A 230 -6.56 2.96 16.31
CA THR A 230 -6.56 1.98 15.20
C THR A 230 -7.18 2.57 13.94
N SER A 231 -8.28 3.34 14.05
CA SER A 231 -8.90 3.99 12.89
C SER A 231 -7.95 5.03 12.26
N ALA A 232 -7.25 5.83 13.05
CA ALA A 232 -6.27 6.80 12.58
C ALA A 232 -5.06 6.13 11.89
N VAL A 233 -4.53 5.05 12.48
CA VAL A 233 -3.47 4.23 11.88
C VAL A 233 -3.91 3.71 10.51
N ARG A 234 -5.09 3.09 10.41
CA ARG A 234 -5.64 2.59 9.14
C ARG A 234 -5.89 3.73 8.15
N GLY A 235 -6.38 4.86 8.62
CA GLY A 235 -6.56 6.08 7.81
C GLY A 235 -5.25 6.55 7.16
N LEU A 236 -4.15 6.53 7.89
CA LEU A 236 -2.82 6.84 7.34
C LEU A 236 -2.35 5.81 6.32
N TYR A 237 -2.58 4.51 6.57
CA TYR A 237 -2.30 3.47 5.57
C TYR A 237 -3.07 3.71 4.27
N ARG A 238 -4.38 3.99 4.36
CA ARG A 238 -5.23 4.33 3.20
C ARG A 238 -4.70 5.54 2.45
N MET A 239 -4.38 6.63 3.14
CA MET A 239 -3.81 7.84 2.54
C MET A 239 -2.51 7.55 1.80
N GLY A 240 -1.59 6.81 2.43
CA GLY A 240 -0.34 6.37 1.80
C GLY A 240 -0.57 5.60 0.51
N THR A 241 -1.47 4.61 0.54
CA THR A 241 -1.82 3.81 -0.64
C THR A 241 -2.48 4.66 -1.73
N VAL A 242 -3.35 5.62 -1.40
CA VAL A 242 -3.88 6.55 -2.40
C VAL A 242 -2.75 7.35 -3.06
N PHE A 243 -1.82 7.89 -2.28
CA PHE A 243 -0.70 8.66 -2.83
C PHE A 243 0.20 7.85 -3.77
N SER A 244 0.47 6.58 -3.46
CA SER A 244 1.33 5.74 -4.30
C SER A 244 0.77 5.53 -5.72
N HIS A 245 -0.55 5.55 -5.89
CA HIS A 245 -1.22 5.37 -7.18
C HIS A 245 -1.44 6.66 -7.97
N LEU A 246 -1.27 7.84 -7.36
CA LEU A 246 -1.38 9.11 -8.08
C LEU A 246 -0.11 9.42 -8.90
N ALA A 247 1.05 8.91 -8.46
CA ALA A 247 2.35 9.08 -9.11
C ALA A 247 2.41 8.54 -10.56
N THR A 248 1.69 7.46 -10.84
CA THR A 248 1.75 6.74 -12.12
C THR A 248 0.99 7.42 -13.26
N SER A 249 0.28 8.53 -12.99
CA SER A 249 -0.53 9.25 -14.00
C SER A 249 0.20 10.42 -14.69
N LEU A 250 1.47 10.68 -14.36
CA LEU A 250 2.26 11.78 -14.92
C LEU A 250 2.66 11.54 -16.39
N SER A 251 1.82 11.99 -17.32
CA SER A 251 2.19 12.18 -18.73
C SER A 251 1.94 13.60 -19.25
N THR A 252 1.61 14.56 -18.36
CA THR A 252 1.36 15.96 -18.73
C THR A 252 1.86 16.90 -17.65
N GLU A 253 2.31 18.09 -18.08
CA GLU A 253 2.78 19.19 -17.22
C GLU A 253 1.89 19.37 -15.98
N PRO A 254 2.50 19.41 -14.77
CA PRO A 254 1.77 19.57 -13.53
C PRO A 254 1.15 20.97 -13.45
N THR A 255 -0.18 21.04 -13.48
CA THR A 255 -0.94 22.27 -13.22
C THR A 255 -1.34 22.33 -11.76
N LEU A 256 -1.49 23.51 -11.16
CA LEU A 256 -2.05 23.72 -9.80
C LEU A 256 -3.39 23.00 -9.54
N ASP A 257 -4.14 22.65 -10.59
CA ASP A 257 -5.37 21.86 -10.53
C ASP A 257 -5.14 20.33 -10.45
N ASP A 258 -3.92 19.87 -10.17
CA ASP A 258 -3.65 18.44 -10.02
C ASP A 258 -4.28 17.92 -8.70
N PRO A 259 -5.11 16.86 -8.77
CA PRO A 259 -5.73 16.22 -7.61
C PRO A 259 -4.74 15.85 -6.49
N MET A 260 -3.48 15.54 -6.85
CA MET A 260 -2.41 15.25 -5.92
C MET A 260 -2.17 16.44 -4.96
N PHE A 261 -2.00 17.65 -5.51
CA PHE A 261 -1.79 18.85 -4.69
C PHE A 261 -2.99 19.16 -3.82
N SER A 262 -4.20 18.97 -4.35
CA SER A 262 -5.43 19.20 -3.58
C SER A 262 -5.50 18.32 -2.34
N LEU A 263 -5.08 17.05 -2.46
CA LEU A 263 -4.97 16.15 -1.31
C LEU A 263 -3.83 16.52 -0.36
N LEU A 264 -2.66 16.93 -0.87
CA LEU A 264 -1.54 17.37 -0.03
C LEU A 264 -1.87 18.59 0.82
N ILE A 265 -2.59 19.57 0.25
CA ILE A 265 -2.99 20.80 0.95
C ILE A 265 -3.85 20.47 2.18
N VAL A 266 -4.68 19.42 2.12
CA VAL A 266 -5.51 18.97 3.25
C VAL A 266 -4.74 18.03 4.18
N PHE A 267 -3.97 17.11 3.60
CA PHE A 267 -3.17 16.11 4.33
C PHE A 267 -2.12 16.77 5.23
N TRP A 268 -1.46 17.81 4.74
CA TRP A 268 -0.32 18.37 5.41
C TRP A 268 -0.63 19.04 6.76
N PRO A 269 -1.58 20.00 6.87
CA PRO A 269 -1.90 20.62 8.15
C PRO A 269 -2.41 19.60 9.18
N MET A 270 -3.10 18.56 8.71
CA MET A 270 -3.55 17.45 9.56
C MET A 270 -2.35 16.66 10.11
N LEU A 271 -1.39 16.33 9.25
CA LEU A 271 -0.17 15.63 9.65
C LEU A 271 0.66 16.48 10.63
N GLU A 272 0.82 17.78 10.41
CA GLU A 272 1.53 18.66 11.34
C GLU A 272 0.92 18.67 12.73
N LYS A 273 -0.41 18.72 12.83
CA LYS A 273 -1.09 18.67 14.12
C LYS A 273 -0.92 17.28 14.76
N LEU A 274 -1.02 16.21 13.99
CA LEU A 274 -0.78 14.84 14.47
C LEU A 274 0.62 14.68 15.04
N LEU A 275 1.64 15.16 14.34
CA LEU A 275 3.04 15.08 14.74
C LEU A 275 3.37 15.87 16.02
N ARG A 276 2.51 16.81 16.41
CA ARG A 276 2.63 17.57 17.68
C ARG A 276 1.90 16.89 18.84
N CYS A 277 1.12 15.85 18.57
CA CYS A 277 0.28 15.21 19.56
C CYS A 277 1.06 14.18 20.41
N GLU A 278 0.72 14.06 21.69
CA GLU A 278 1.29 13.05 22.60
C GLU A 278 1.08 11.61 22.09
N HIS A 279 0.04 11.38 21.28
CA HIS A 279 -0.27 10.07 20.71
C HIS A 279 0.84 9.52 19.78
N MET A 280 1.78 10.36 19.34
CA MET A 280 2.96 9.96 18.57
C MET A 280 4.00 9.17 19.38
N GLU A 281 3.79 8.98 20.69
CA GLU A 281 4.50 7.95 21.45
C GLU A 281 4.18 6.53 20.95
N ASN A 282 3.05 6.34 20.26
CA ASN A 282 2.71 5.05 19.69
C ASN A 282 3.52 4.75 18.43
N GLY A 283 4.30 3.66 18.46
CA GLY A 283 5.10 3.20 17.33
C GLY A 283 4.29 2.92 16.05
N ASN A 284 3.10 2.32 16.16
CA ASN A 284 2.27 2.00 14.98
C ASN A 284 1.74 3.25 14.29
N LEU A 285 1.29 4.25 15.06
CA LEU A 285 0.87 5.54 14.54
C LEU A 285 2.02 6.26 13.84
N SER A 286 3.19 6.25 14.47
CA SER A 286 4.41 6.86 13.95
C SER A 286 4.88 6.19 12.65
N ALA A 287 4.84 4.86 12.61
CA ALA A 287 5.18 4.07 11.42
C ALA A 287 4.19 4.33 10.27
N ALA A 288 2.89 4.34 10.56
CA ALA A 288 1.86 4.65 9.56
C ALA A 288 2.00 6.07 9.01
N ALA A 289 2.32 7.05 9.86
CA ALA A 289 2.57 8.42 9.45
C ALA A 289 3.83 8.54 8.58
N CYS A 290 4.94 7.88 8.97
CA CYS A 290 6.17 7.81 8.17
C CYS A 290 5.89 7.20 6.80
N ARG A 291 5.15 6.09 6.75
CA ARG A 291 4.79 5.41 5.51
C ARG A 291 3.91 6.27 4.61
N ALA A 292 2.85 6.86 5.15
CA ALA A 292 1.93 7.72 4.40
C ALA A 292 2.68 8.89 3.76
N LEU A 293 3.54 9.55 4.53
CA LEU A 293 4.35 10.65 4.02
C LEU A 293 5.41 10.19 3.03
N SER A 294 6.06 9.06 3.24
CA SER A 294 7.03 8.49 2.30
C SER A 294 6.41 8.33 0.90
N LEU A 295 5.20 7.77 0.84
CA LEU A 295 4.45 7.59 -0.41
C LEU A 295 3.98 8.93 -0.98
N ALA A 296 3.60 9.89 -0.13
CA ALA A 296 3.28 11.25 -0.55
C ALA A 296 4.50 11.99 -1.15
N ILE A 297 5.68 11.87 -0.54
CA ILE A 297 6.92 12.46 -1.05
C ILE A 297 7.29 11.79 -2.36
N GLN A 298 7.31 10.46 -2.41
CA GLN A 298 7.69 9.74 -3.64
C GLN A 298 6.76 10.09 -4.82
N SER A 299 5.46 10.25 -4.57
CA SER A 299 4.49 10.62 -5.61
C SER A 299 4.56 12.09 -6.02
N SER A 300 4.95 12.98 -5.12
CA SER A 300 5.06 14.40 -5.38
C SER A 300 6.46 14.86 -5.77
N ALA A 301 7.50 14.06 -5.53
CA ALA A 301 8.90 14.43 -5.75
C ALA A 301 9.20 14.78 -7.20
N SER A 302 8.65 14.07 -8.19
CA SER A 302 8.82 14.46 -9.60
C SER A 302 8.29 15.85 -9.88
N VAL A 303 7.15 16.22 -9.27
CA VAL A 303 6.49 17.52 -9.48
C VAL A 303 7.11 18.62 -8.63
N ILE A 304 7.37 18.35 -7.36
CA ILE A 304 7.86 19.31 -6.38
C ILE A 304 9.35 19.58 -6.59
N VAL A 305 10.17 18.61 -6.98
CA VAL A 305 11.60 18.83 -7.24
C VAL A 305 11.82 19.63 -8.51
N GLU A 306 11.07 19.35 -9.59
CA GLU A 306 11.25 20.03 -10.87
C GLU A 306 10.70 21.47 -10.87
N GLU A 307 9.54 21.74 -10.24
CA GLU A 307 8.92 23.08 -10.27
C GLU A 307 9.05 23.89 -8.96
N TYR A 308 9.13 23.23 -7.80
CA TYR A 308 8.93 23.88 -6.49
C TYR A 308 10.10 23.72 -5.51
N GLY A 309 11.17 23.00 -5.88
CA GLY A 309 12.33 22.75 -5.02
C GLY A 309 13.08 24.02 -4.62
N HIS A 310 12.94 25.07 -5.42
CA HIS A 310 13.47 26.42 -5.16
C HIS A 310 12.51 27.31 -4.36
N GLN A 311 11.27 26.87 -4.13
CA GLN A 311 10.29 27.64 -3.35
C GLN A 311 10.46 27.35 -1.86
N GLU A 312 10.88 28.38 -1.12
CA GLU A 312 11.15 28.36 0.32
C GLU A 312 10.02 27.72 1.15
N LYS A 313 8.78 27.90 0.71
CA LYS A 313 7.57 27.35 1.37
C LYS A 313 7.53 25.83 1.42
N PHE A 314 7.98 25.12 0.38
CA PHE A 314 7.94 23.65 0.34
C PHE A 314 9.23 23.06 0.93
N GLY A 315 10.38 23.70 0.74
CA GLY A 315 11.64 23.26 1.34
C GLY A 315 11.60 23.27 2.88
N HIS A 316 11.15 24.38 3.48
CA HIS A 316 10.98 24.46 4.94
C HIS A 316 9.99 23.42 5.47
N LEU A 317 8.96 23.10 4.68
CA LEU A 317 7.94 22.12 4.99
C LEU A 317 8.53 20.73 5.20
N PHE A 318 9.33 20.26 4.24
CA PHE A 318 10.00 18.96 4.32
C PHE A 318 10.96 18.89 5.50
N ILE A 319 11.74 19.96 5.74
CA ILE A 319 12.68 20.03 6.86
C ILE A 319 11.94 19.96 8.19
N THR A 320 10.90 20.77 8.36
CA THR A 320 10.09 20.79 9.59
C THR A 320 9.49 19.41 9.85
N THR A 321 9.02 18.71 8.83
CA THR A 321 8.44 17.38 9.04
C THR A 321 9.47 16.31 9.29
N PHE A 322 10.62 16.35 8.63
CA PHE A 322 11.72 15.49 9.00
C PHE A 322 12.12 15.72 10.47
N GLU A 323 12.24 16.98 10.89
CA GLU A 323 12.49 17.34 12.29
C GLU A 323 11.45 16.72 13.23
N ARG A 324 10.16 16.88 12.91
CA ARG A 324 9.08 16.34 13.74
C ARG A 324 9.10 14.82 13.83
N PHE A 325 9.44 14.11 12.76
CA PHE A 325 9.59 12.65 12.82
C PHE A 325 10.83 12.24 13.60
N THR A 326 11.99 12.85 13.31
CA THR A 326 13.25 12.53 13.99
C THR A 326 13.15 12.73 15.49
N TYR A 327 12.38 13.75 15.93
CA TYR A 327 12.16 14.06 17.35
C TYR A 327 10.82 13.56 17.90
N ALA A 328 10.03 12.79 17.13
CA ALA A 328 8.86 12.10 17.69
C ALA A 328 9.31 11.17 18.82
N ALA A 329 8.52 11.03 19.88
CA ALA A 329 8.93 10.31 21.09
C ALA A 329 9.31 8.85 20.80
N SER A 330 8.52 8.17 19.96
CA SER A 330 8.76 6.79 19.49
C SER A 330 10.09 6.67 18.72
N VAL A 331 10.32 7.53 17.73
CA VAL A 331 11.56 7.54 16.92
C VAL A 331 12.77 7.95 17.77
N SER A 332 12.60 8.91 18.67
CA SER A 332 13.64 9.37 19.60
C SER A 332 14.10 8.24 20.52
N ALA A 333 13.18 7.38 20.96
CA ALA A 333 13.44 6.21 21.79
C ALA A 333 14.28 5.13 21.07
N ILE A 334 14.36 5.14 19.74
CA ILE A 334 15.25 4.27 18.96
C ILE A 334 16.71 4.68 19.20
N ASN A 335 17.29 4.18 20.27
CA ASN A 335 18.67 4.48 20.71
C ASN A 335 19.48 3.22 21.04
N SER A 336 18.90 2.04 20.84
CA SER A 336 19.55 0.74 21.05
C SER A 336 18.93 -0.32 20.15
N SER A 337 19.69 -1.37 19.82
CA SER A 337 19.19 -2.52 19.05
C SER A 337 18.00 -3.20 19.70
N TYR A 338 17.95 -3.24 21.03
CA TYR A 338 16.82 -3.82 21.77
C TYR A 338 15.51 -3.09 21.46
N ILE A 339 15.50 -1.75 21.46
CA ILE A 339 14.27 -0.99 21.12
C ILE A 339 13.92 -1.19 19.65
N CYS A 340 14.92 -1.28 18.76
CA CYS A 340 14.68 -1.60 17.35
C CYS A 340 13.96 -2.94 17.17
N ASP A 341 14.31 -3.95 17.97
CA ASP A 341 13.68 -5.27 17.94
C ASP A 341 12.27 -5.27 18.55
N GLN A 342 11.92 -4.29 19.40
CA GLN A 342 10.56 -4.12 19.92
C GLN A 342 9.64 -3.40 18.93
N GLU A 343 10.18 -2.48 18.13
CA GLU A 343 9.42 -1.69 17.15
C GLU A 343 10.04 -1.76 15.73
N PRO A 344 10.16 -2.96 15.13
CA PRO A 344 10.82 -3.11 13.84
C PRO A 344 10.10 -2.37 12.70
N ASP A 345 8.77 -2.35 12.71
CA ASP A 345 7.96 -1.65 11.70
C ASP A 345 8.21 -0.14 11.70
N LEU A 346 8.43 0.45 12.89
CA LEU A 346 8.78 1.86 13.01
C LEU A 346 10.18 2.15 12.45
N VAL A 347 11.15 1.28 12.74
CA VAL A 347 12.50 1.40 12.19
C VAL A 347 12.47 1.33 10.67
N GLU A 348 11.76 0.36 10.11
CA GLU A 348 11.59 0.21 8.65
C GLU A 348 10.93 1.45 8.05
N ALA A 349 9.82 1.91 8.62
CA ALA A 349 9.11 3.08 8.10
C ALA A 349 9.96 4.35 8.18
N TYR A 350 10.66 4.60 9.28
CA TYR A 350 11.50 5.80 9.46
C TYR A 350 12.73 5.80 8.56
N THR A 351 13.43 4.67 8.42
CA THR A 351 14.62 4.56 7.56
C THR A 351 14.26 4.62 6.08
N ASN A 352 13.12 4.05 5.68
CA ASN A 352 12.57 4.22 4.33
C ASN A 352 12.19 5.68 4.06
N PHE A 353 11.53 6.35 5.01
CA PHE A 353 11.23 7.78 4.94
C PHE A 353 12.50 8.61 4.75
N ALA A 354 13.52 8.41 5.58
CA ALA A 354 14.79 9.15 5.49
C ALA A 354 15.50 8.89 4.14
N SER A 355 15.44 7.66 3.62
CA SER A 355 15.97 7.31 2.30
C SER A 355 15.25 8.06 1.18
N ILE A 356 13.91 8.11 1.24
CA ILE A 356 13.09 8.81 0.25
C ILE A 356 13.34 10.31 0.33
N PHE A 357 13.36 10.89 1.53
CA PHE A 357 13.70 12.29 1.76
C PHE A 357 15.06 12.63 1.12
N LEU A 358 16.07 11.78 1.34
CA LEU A 358 17.41 11.99 0.80
C LEU A 358 17.44 11.94 -0.74
N ARG A 359 16.77 10.97 -1.36
CA ARG A 359 16.77 10.82 -2.83
C ARG A 359 15.94 11.88 -3.53
N CYS A 360 14.89 12.35 -2.87
CA CYS A 360 13.86 13.18 -3.48
C CYS A 360 13.98 14.67 -3.14
N SER A 361 14.89 15.10 -2.26
CA SER A 361 15.00 16.52 -1.91
C SER A 361 16.13 17.22 -2.68
N HIS A 362 15.94 18.50 -2.98
CA HIS A 362 16.99 19.33 -3.58
C HIS A 362 18.20 19.47 -2.64
N LYS A 363 19.42 19.60 -3.19
CA LYS A 363 20.68 19.65 -2.42
C LYS A 363 20.69 20.74 -1.34
N GLU A 364 20.04 21.88 -1.58
CA GLU A 364 19.92 22.96 -0.59
C GLU A 364 19.06 22.58 0.62
N ILE A 365 17.94 21.88 0.39
CA ILE A 365 17.07 21.36 1.44
C ILE A 365 17.83 20.32 2.28
N LEU A 366 18.56 19.44 1.60
CA LEU A 366 19.40 18.45 2.27
C LEU A 366 20.51 19.10 3.12
N ALA A 367 21.16 20.15 2.59
CA ALA A 367 22.18 20.89 3.33
C ALA A 367 21.59 21.55 4.60
N ALA A 368 20.40 22.13 4.49
CA ALA A 368 19.69 22.73 5.63
C ALA A 368 19.21 21.68 6.65
N ALA A 369 18.90 20.45 6.21
CA ALA A 369 18.52 19.33 7.07
C ALA A 369 19.72 18.55 7.67
N GLY A 370 20.94 19.08 7.59
CA GLY A 370 22.17 18.35 7.94
C GLY A 370 22.18 17.72 9.34
N SER A 371 21.73 18.44 10.36
CA SER A 371 21.65 17.92 11.73
C SER A 371 20.63 16.78 11.88
N LEU A 372 19.52 16.84 11.15
CA LEU A 372 18.49 15.79 11.13
C LEU A 372 19.00 14.54 10.41
N LEU A 373 19.68 14.74 9.28
CA LEU A 373 20.35 13.67 8.54
C LEU A 373 21.40 12.99 9.41
N GLU A 374 22.19 13.75 10.18
CA GLU A 374 23.15 13.20 11.12
C GLU A 374 22.50 12.30 12.18
N VAL A 375 21.46 12.79 12.86
CA VAL A 375 20.74 12.01 13.87
C VAL A 375 20.12 10.75 13.26
N SER A 376 19.49 10.88 12.09
CA SER A 376 18.91 9.74 11.39
C SER A 376 19.96 8.70 10.98
N PHE A 377 21.14 9.15 10.55
CA PHE A 377 22.27 8.30 10.14
C PHE A 377 22.82 7.53 11.34
N GLN A 378 23.00 8.19 12.48
CA GLN A 378 23.41 7.55 13.73
C GLN A 378 22.40 6.51 14.21
N LYS A 379 21.09 6.83 14.15
CA LYS A 379 20.01 5.88 14.48
C LYS A 379 20.06 4.66 13.57
N ALA A 380 20.20 4.86 12.26
CA ALA A 380 20.31 3.76 11.30
C ALA A 380 21.55 2.88 11.52
N ALA A 381 22.68 3.49 11.91
CA ALA A 381 23.87 2.74 12.32
C ALA A 381 23.58 1.84 13.53
N ILE A 382 22.80 2.29 14.50
CA ILE A 382 22.38 1.43 15.63
C ILE A 382 21.44 0.32 15.13
N CYS A 383 20.43 0.68 14.33
CA CYS A 383 19.40 -0.25 13.84
C CYS A 383 19.96 -1.39 12.98
N CYS A 384 21.10 -1.22 12.30
CA CYS A 384 21.70 -2.30 11.50
C CYS A 384 22.16 -3.50 12.35
N THR A 385 22.30 -3.31 13.67
CA THR A 385 22.67 -4.36 14.63
C THR A 385 21.47 -5.13 15.20
N ALA A 386 20.23 -4.74 14.83
CA ALA A 386 19.00 -5.40 15.27
C ALA A 386 18.96 -6.89 14.88
N MET A 387 18.23 -7.69 15.66
CA MET A 387 17.95 -9.09 15.36
C MET A 387 16.78 -9.27 14.39
N HIS A 388 15.93 -8.26 14.26
CA HIS A 388 14.86 -8.23 13.26
C HIS A 388 15.43 -7.95 11.85
N ARG A 389 15.20 -8.89 10.92
CA ARG A 389 15.78 -8.86 9.57
C ARG A 389 15.34 -7.64 8.76
N GLY A 390 14.06 -7.30 8.78
CA GLY A 390 13.52 -6.19 7.98
C GLY A 390 14.09 -4.85 8.45
N ALA A 391 13.89 -4.50 9.72
CA ALA A 391 14.54 -3.36 10.39
C ALA A 391 16.05 -3.21 10.11
N ALA A 392 16.84 -4.28 10.27
CA ALA A 392 18.28 -4.23 10.00
C ALA A 392 18.58 -3.95 8.51
N LEU A 393 17.83 -4.60 7.59
CA LEU A 393 17.99 -4.41 6.15
C LEU A 393 17.58 -3.00 5.70
N ALA A 394 16.47 -2.47 6.21
CA ALA A 394 16.00 -1.12 5.92
C ALA A 394 17.00 -0.06 6.40
N ALA A 395 17.56 -0.26 7.59
CA ALA A 395 18.62 0.60 8.12
C ALA A 395 19.89 0.56 7.24
N MET A 396 20.35 -0.62 6.82
CA MET A 396 21.50 -0.75 5.91
C MET A 396 21.21 -0.14 4.53
N SER A 397 20.00 -0.32 4.01
CA SER A 397 19.56 0.29 2.75
C SER A 397 19.62 1.82 2.81
N TYR A 398 19.19 2.40 3.94
CA TYR A 398 19.31 3.84 4.16
C TYR A 398 20.77 4.29 4.26
N LEU A 399 21.62 3.58 5.01
CA LEU A 399 23.05 3.91 5.11
C LEU A 399 23.75 3.85 3.74
N SER A 400 23.46 2.82 2.95
CA SER A 400 23.95 2.72 1.56
C SER A 400 23.46 3.90 0.74
N CYS A 401 22.16 4.19 0.79
CA CYS A 401 21.57 5.32 0.09
C CYS A 401 22.24 6.65 0.46
N PHE A 402 22.55 6.87 1.74
CA PHE A 402 23.26 8.05 2.20
C PHE A 402 24.64 8.17 1.58
N LEU A 403 25.41 7.08 1.59
CA LEU A 403 26.75 7.04 1.03
C LEU A 403 26.74 7.19 -0.49
N ASP A 404 25.79 6.58 -1.19
CA ASP A 404 25.67 6.64 -2.65
C ASP A 404 25.37 8.08 -3.12
N VAL A 405 24.36 8.73 -2.52
CA VAL A 405 24.02 10.13 -2.84
C VAL A 405 25.17 11.08 -2.49
N SER A 406 25.82 10.84 -1.36
CA SER A 406 27.00 11.61 -0.90
C SER A 406 28.16 11.49 -1.89
N LEU A 407 28.49 10.27 -2.30
CA LEU A 407 29.60 9.99 -3.21
C LEU A 407 29.33 10.57 -4.60
N ALA A 408 28.11 10.43 -5.12
CA ALA A 408 27.71 11.05 -6.38
C ALA A 408 27.91 12.58 -6.35
N SER A 409 27.47 13.25 -5.28
CA SER A 409 27.61 14.71 -5.16
C SER A 409 29.07 15.18 -5.00
N ILE A 410 29.89 14.41 -4.27
CA ILE A 410 31.33 14.73 -4.10
C ILE A 410 32.08 14.55 -5.43
N LEU A 411 31.76 13.51 -6.20
CA LEU A 411 32.37 13.28 -7.52
C LEU A 411 31.97 14.36 -8.53
N GLU A 412 30.70 14.76 -8.55
CA GLU A 412 30.24 15.90 -9.37
C GLU A 412 30.98 17.19 -9.01
N PHE A 413 31.21 17.44 -7.72
CA PHE A 413 31.93 18.62 -7.24
C PHE A 413 33.40 18.66 -7.67
N ALA A 414 34.09 17.52 -7.60
CA ALA A 414 35.49 17.42 -8.03
C ALA A 414 35.66 17.77 -9.52
N SER A 415 34.60 17.67 -10.31
CA SER A 415 34.60 18.03 -11.74
C SER A 415 34.22 19.50 -12.02
N THR A 416 33.59 20.21 -11.09
CA THR A 416 32.94 21.51 -11.35
C THR A 416 33.48 22.71 -10.53
N ASN A 417 34.39 22.51 -9.56
CA ASN A 417 35.02 23.59 -8.76
C ASN A 417 34.03 24.59 -8.10
N SER A 418 32.85 24.13 -7.69
CA SER A 418 31.77 24.97 -7.12
C SER A 418 31.53 24.61 -5.65
N GLU A 419 31.86 25.47 -4.67
CA GLU A 419 31.57 25.24 -3.23
C GLU A 419 30.08 24.92 -2.97
N GLY A 420 29.77 23.64 -2.75
CA GLY A 420 28.41 23.18 -2.46
C GLY A 420 28.18 23.04 -0.96
N SER A 421 27.19 23.75 -0.41
CA SER A 421 26.73 23.65 0.99
C SER A 421 26.41 22.20 1.41
N PHE A 422 25.84 21.40 0.49
CA PHE A 422 25.54 19.99 0.70
C PHE A 422 26.80 19.13 0.91
N ASN A 423 27.87 19.36 0.15
CA ASN A 423 29.10 18.56 0.30
C ASN A 423 29.79 18.83 1.63
N SER A 424 29.79 20.10 2.08
CA SER A 424 30.30 20.47 3.41
C SER A 424 29.51 19.75 4.52
N MET A 425 28.18 19.74 4.40
CA MET A 425 27.31 19.01 5.32
C MET A 425 27.62 17.51 5.34
N VAL A 426 27.74 16.87 4.17
CA VAL A 426 28.06 15.43 4.06
C VAL A 426 29.40 15.10 4.72
N ILE A 427 30.44 15.90 4.44
CA ILE A 427 31.77 15.71 5.05
C ILE A 427 31.67 15.84 6.58
N HIS A 428 30.92 16.82 7.08
CA HIS A 428 30.68 16.99 8.51
C HIS A 428 30.03 15.74 9.11
N VAL A 429 28.91 15.28 8.56
CA VAL A 429 28.17 14.10 9.07
C VAL A 429 29.05 12.85 9.08
N LEU A 430 29.77 12.58 7.98
CA LEU A 430 30.66 11.42 7.90
C LEU A 430 31.86 11.52 8.85
N SER A 431 32.42 12.71 9.05
CA SER A 431 33.53 12.92 9.98
C SER A 431 33.11 12.73 11.44
N HIS A 432 31.88 13.11 11.80
CA HIS A 432 31.39 13.04 13.17
C HIS A 432 30.80 11.67 13.52
N SER A 433 30.13 11.01 12.56
CA SER A 433 29.40 9.75 12.78
C SER A 433 30.06 8.51 12.18
N GLY A 434 31.14 8.67 11.39
CA GLY A 434 31.77 7.59 10.64
C GLY A 434 32.40 6.50 11.50
N GLU A 435 33.00 6.84 12.64
CA GLU A 435 33.56 5.84 13.55
C GLU A 435 32.46 4.92 14.12
N GLY A 436 31.36 5.52 14.59
CA GLY A 436 30.20 4.78 15.09
C GLY A 436 29.57 3.90 14.01
N LEU A 437 29.49 4.39 12.78
CA LEU A 437 29.03 3.61 11.63
C LEU A 437 29.87 2.35 11.41
N VAL A 438 31.19 2.50 11.28
CA VAL A 438 32.10 1.38 11.01
C VAL A 438 32.04 0.35 12.13
N SER A 439 32.02 0.82 13.39
CA SER A 439 31.87 -0.04 14.56
C SER A 439 30.58 -0.86 14.53
N ASN A 440 29.44 -0.21 14.27
CA ASN A 440 28.14 -0.89 14.22
C ASN A 440 28.02 -1.85 13.03
N ILE A 441 28.54 -1.51 11.85
CA ILE A 441 28.54 -2.42 10.70
C ILE A 441 29.40 -3.65 10.99
N LEU A 442 30.59 -3.48 11.56
CA LEU A 442 31.44 -4.60 11.97
C LEU A 442 30.73 -5.47 13.00
N TYR A 443 30.06 -4.86 13.99
CA TYR A 443 29.27 -5.59 14.97
C TYR A 443 28.08 -6.32 14.32
N ALA A 444 27.39 -5.72 13.37
CA ALA A 444 26.29 -6.36 12.66
C ALA A 444 26.78 -7.58 11.88
N LEU A 445 27.91 -7.48 11.18
CA LEU A 445 28.43 -8.58 10.35
C LEU A 445 29.07 -9.71 11.16
N LEU A 446 29.77 -9.37 12.25
CA LEU A 446 30.55 -10.34 13.05
C LEU A 446 29.84 -10.80 14.32
N GLY A 447 28.81 -10.08 14.76
CA GLY A 447 28.07 -10.31 16.01
C GLY A 447 26.81 -11.16 15.83
N VAL A 448 25.90 -11.05 16.80
CA VAL A 448 24.63 -11.81 16.85
C VAL A 448 23.47 -10.98 16.28
N SER A 449 23.67 -10.33 15.14
CA SER A 449 22.60 -9.58 14.46
C SER A 449 21.80 -10.47 13.50
N ALA A 450 20.71 -9.94 12.94
CA ALA A 450 19.99 -10.61 11.85
C ALA A 450 20.90 -10.92 10.65
N MET A 451 21.88 -10.04 10.41
CA MET A 451 22.69 -10.04 9.19
C MET A 451 23.80 -11.09 9.21
N SER A 452 24.31 -11.48 10.38
CA SER A 452 25.27 -12.58 10.50
C SER A 452 24.65 -13.97 10.26
N ARG A 453 23.32 -14.04 10.20
CA ARG A 453 22.55 -15.26 9.91
C ARG A 453 22.09 -15.36 8.45
N VAL A 454 22.36 -14.35 7.63
CA VAL A 454 22.06 -14.38 6.20
C VAL A 454 23.12 -15.25 5.53
N SER A 455 22.74 -16.48 5.15
CA SER A 455 23.55 -17.31 4.27
C SER A 455 23.59 -16.62 2.90
N PHE A 456 24.77 -16.18 2.46
CA PHE A 456 24.99 -15.72 1.09
C PHE A 456 24.89 -16.86 0.09
#